data_AF-A0A7Y5BJZ8-F1
#
_entry.id   AF-A0A7Y5BJZ8-F1
#
_cell.length_a   1.000
_cell.length_b   1.000
_cell.length_c   1.000
_cell.angle_alpha   90.00
_cell.angle_beta   90.00
_cell.angle_gamma   90.00
#
_symmetry.space_group_name_H-M   'P 1'
#
loop_
_entity.id
_entity.type
_entity.pdbx_description
1 polymer ?
#
loop_
_entity_poly.entity_id
_entity_poly.type
_entity_poly.pdbx_seq_one_letter_code
_entity_poly.pdbx_strand_id
1 'polypeptide(L)'
;MQRFIIIILIPFIHFSIYSNQNQKKSELVFPDEKPIEGYWGEAESLETSKDLKIIEDISEEASTKKIENARKMFNLSLSIFKSSEIQIQNKKSEYEKEVNLEDKYTWQKKARENNREKELRKITIDARQNSIIPLVKGMNYLDKIENPIVKKSPIYIDLKASLFREYIKHQFALKSYNLAVDMLDRYIELSDKYEAEAEPHKILAACLEKQEIQASKYKKDALAFSIRSKKNHHLMRYTELAFGKGSNQYNKLAEKVSRE
;
A
#
# COMPACT_ATOMS: atom_id res chain seq x y z
N MET A 1 -22.72 -55.00 12.05
CA MET A 1 -22.06 -56.23 11.54
C MET A 1 -23.02 -56.82 10.52
N GLN A 2 -22.71 -57.09 9.25
CA GLN A 2 -21.50 -57.59 8.60
C GLN A 2 -21.56 -57.17 7.12
N ARG A 3 -20.42 -56.73 6.56
CA ARG A 3 -20.18 -56.64 5.10
C ARG A 3 -19.68 -58.01 4.64
N PHE A 4 -20.25 -58.57 3.58
CA PHE A 4 -19.71 -59.77 2.92
C PHE A 4 -18.85 -59.34 1.72
N ILE A 5 -17.57 -59.68 1.80
CA ILE A 5 -16.58 -59.63 0.72
C ILE A 5 -16.42 -61.07 0.24
N ILE A 6 -16.57 -61.32 -1.06
CA ILE A 6 -16.24 -62.62 -1.67
C ILE A 6 -15.06 -62.39 -2.63
N ILE A 7 -13.93 -62.99 -2.26
CA ILE A 7 -12.70 -63.13 -3.04
C ILE A 7 -12.74 -64.54 -3.65
N ILE A 8 -12.55 -64.66 -4.96
CA ILE A 8 -12.27 -65.94 -5.62
C ILE A 8 -10.99 -65.78 -6.43
N LEU A 9 -10.03 -66.68 -6.19
CA LEU A 9 -8.69 -66.76 -6.77
C LEU A 9 -8.60 -67.95 -7.75
N ILE A 10 -7.89 -67.72 -8.87
CA ILE A 10 -6.93 -68.63 -9.55
C ILE A 10 -7.55 -69.80 -10.38
N PRO A 11 -6.96 -70.30 -11.52
CA PRO A 11 -5.51 -70.39 -11.83
C PRO A 11 -4.97 -70.05 -13.25
N PHE A 12 -3.64 -69.91 -13.24
CA PHE A 12 -2.61 -70.00 -14.29
C PHE A 12 -2.60 -71.32 -15.07
N ILE A 13 -2.30 -71.30 -16.39
CA ILE A 13 -1.39 -72.26 -17.11
C ILE A 13 -0.71 -71.55 -18.32
N HIS A 14 0.60 -71.83 -18.50
CA HIS A 14 1.61 -71.34 -19.46
C HIS A 14 1.59 -71.96 -20.89
N PHE A 15 2.24 -71.29 -21.87
CA PHE A 15 3.22 -71.83 -22.86
C PHE A 15 3.78 -70.65 -23.74
N SER A 16 5.06 -70.22 -23.66
CA SER A 16 6.28 -70.59 -24.46
C SER A 16 6.16 -70.51 -25.99
N ILE A 17 7.09 -70.04 -26.85
CA ILE A 17 8.45 -69.43 -26.79
C ILE A 17 8.95 -69.16 -28.29
N TYR A 18 9.93 -68.25 -28.54
CA TYR A 18 10.86 -68.03 -29.72
C TYR A 18 10.23 -67.75 -31.13
N SER A 19 10.73 -66.90 -32.07
CA SER A 19 11.78 -65.87 -32.16
C SER A 19 11.90 -65.22 -33.57
N ASN A 20 12.54 -64.05 -33.59
CA ASN A 20 13.51 -63.50 -34.56
C ASN A 20 13.10 -62.79 -35.88
N GLN A 21 13.51 -61.50 -35.90
CA GLN A 21 14.22 -60.74 -36.94
C GLN A 21 13.52 -60.04 -38.13
N ASN A 22 13.74 -58.71 -38.11
CA ASN A 22 14.16 -57.82 -39.21
C ASN A 22 13.14 -57.22 -40.19
N GLN A 23 12.73 -56.00 -39.84
CA GLN A 23 12.71 -54.73 -40.61
C GLN A 23 12.53 -54.79 -42.15
N LYS A 24 11.44 -54.18 -42.64
CA LYS A 24 11.49 -53.02 -43.57
C LYS A 24 10.11 -52.42 -43.88
N LYS A 25 10.12 -51.08 -43.91
CA LYS A 25 9.30 -50.17 -44.73
C LYS A 25 7.81 -49.99 -44.40
N SER A 26 7.57 -48.86 -43.72
CA SER A 26 6.65 -47.78 -44.14
C SER A 26 5.45 -48.17 -45.00
N GLU A 27 4.29 -48.19 -44.36
CA GLU A 27 3.07 -47.54 -44.85
C GLU A 27 2.17 -47.39 -43.62
N LEU A 28 2.00 -46.15 -43.15
CA LEU A 28 0.91 -45.82 -42.24
C LEU A 28 -0.36 -45.96 -43.07
N VAL A 29 -0.97 -47.14 -43.02
CA VAL A 29 -2.36 -47.32 -43.41
C VAL A 29 -3.17 -46.53 -42.38
N PHE A 30 -3.51 -45.30 -42.72
CA PHE A 30 -4.62 -44.64 -42.07
C PHE A 30 -5.85 -45.49 -42.40
N PRO A 31 -6.53 -46.10 -41.41
CA PRO A 31 -7.86 -46.62 -41.69
C PRO A 31 -8.71 -45.44 -42.17
N ASP A 32 -9.46 -45.64 -43.26
CA ASP A 32 -10.51 -44.73 -43.74
C ASP A 32 -11.65 -44.71 -42.71
N GLU A 33 -11.36 -44.22 -41.51
CA GLU A 33 -12.33 -43.82 -40.52
C GLU A 33 -12.42 -42.31 -40.61
N LYS A 34 -13.65 -41.85 -40.86
CA LYS A 34 -14.03 -40.43 -40.90
C LYS A 34 -13.29 -39.67 -39.80
N PRO A 35 -12.82 -38.44 -40.06
CA PRO A 35 -12.14 -37.66 -39.04
C PRO A 35 -13.04 -37.64 -37.81
N ILE A 36 -12.54 -38.21 -36.70
CA ILE A 36 -13.15 -38.04 -35.39
C ILE A 36 -13.22 -36.54 -35.23
N GLU A 37 -14.43 -35.99 -35.26
CA GLU A 37 -14.67 -34.57 -34.98
C GLU A 37 -13.89 -34.26 -33.71
N GLY A 38 -12.89 -33.41 -33.85
CA GLY A 38 -12.08 -32.98 -32.73
C GLY A 38 -13.03 -32.49 -31.65
N TYR A 39 -12.76 -32.91 -30.42
CA TYR A 39 -13.48 -32.55 -29.19
C TYR A 39 -13.34 -31.06 -28.83
N TRP A 40 -13.27 -30.18 -29.84
CA TRP A 40 -13.55 -28.76 -29.71
C TRP A 40 -15.06 -28.61 -29.86
N GLY A 41 -15.76 -29.13 -28.85
CA GLY A 41 -17.19 -28.98 -28.70
C GLY A 41 -17.59 -27.51 -28.73
N GLU A 42 -18.87 -27.31 -29.03
CA GLU A 42 -19.56 -26.02 -29.08
C GLU A 42 -19.04 -25.06 -28.00
N ALA A 43 -18.76 -23.83 -28.42
CA ALA A 43 -18.25 -22.76 -27.58
C ALA A 43 -19.15 -22.50 -26.36
N GLU A 44 -18.91 -23.23 -25.28
CA GLU A 44 -19.33 -22.86 -23.95
C GLU A 44 -18.42 -21.69 -23.52
N SER A 45 -18.82 -20.51 -23.99
CA SER A 45 -18.11 -19.22 -23.93
C SER A 45 -17.90 -18.65 -22.51
N LEU A 46 -17.74 -19.48 -21.47
CA LEU A 46 -18.06 -19.03 -20.11
C LEU A 46 -16.98 -19.11 -19.01
N GLU A 47 -15.81 -19.71 -19.20
CA GLU A 47 -14.80 -19.73 -18.10
C GLU A 47 -13.36 -19.33 -18.47
N THR A 48 -13.01 -19.24 -19.75
CA THR A 48 -11.68 -18.83 -20.21
C THR A 48 -11.31 -17.38 -19.84
N SER A 49 -12.26 -16.55 -19.44
CA SER A 49 -12.01 -15.11 -19.18
C SER A 49 -11.41 -14.80 -17.80
N LYS A 50 -11.50 -15.70 -16.81
CA LYS A 50 -10.92 -15.46 -15.47
C LYS A 50 -9.48 -15.92 -15.40
N ASP A 51 -9.19 -17.12 -15.90
CA ASP A 51 -7.84 -17.68 -15.87
C ASP A 51 -6.89 -16.92 -16.79
N LEU A 52 -7.37 -16.45 -17.96
CA LEU A 52 -6.59 -15.56 -18.82
C LEU A 52 -6.31 -14.21 -18.17
N LYS A 53 -7.24 -13.66 -17.38
CA LYS A 53 -7.01 -12.43 -16.60
C LYS A 53 -5.96 -12.65 -15.52
N ILE A 54 -5.98 -13.79 -14.83
CA ILE A 54 -4.97 -14.15 -13.81
C ILE A 54 -3.59 -14.24 -14.47
N ILE A 55 -3.49 -14.90 -15.62
CA ILE A 55 -2.22 -15.00 -16.37
C ILE A 55 -1.75 -13.63 -16.86
N GLU A 56 -2.65 -12.79 -17.37
CA GLU A 56 -2.33 -11.41 -17.76
C GLU A 56 -1.88 -10.59 -16.55
N ASP A 57 -2.51 -10.73 -15.39
CA ASP A 57 -2.15 -10.04 -14.15
C ASP A 57 -0.81 -10.48 -13.55
N ILE A 58 -0.38 -11.71 -13.86
CA ILE A 58 0.94 -12.27 -13.51
C ILE A 58 2.02 -11.84 -14.51
N SER A 59 1.64 -11.46 -15.75
CA SER A 59 2.59 -11.04 -16.78
C SER A 59 3.46 -9.87 -16.31
N GLU A 60 4.73 -9.90 -16.70
CA GLU A 60 5.70 -8.85 -16.41
C GLU A 60 5.29 -7.53 -17.09
N GLU A 61 4.76 -7.58 -18.30
CA GLU A 61 4.29 -6.41 -19.04
C GLU A 61 3.08 -5.74 -18.37
N ALA A 62 2.14 -6.52 -17.84
CA ALA A 62 1.01 -5.96 -17.11
C ALA A 62 1.47 -5.34 -15.78
N SER A 63 2.42 -5.98 -15.11
CA SER A 63 3.01 -5.49 -13.86
C SER A 63 3.77 -4.17 -14.08
N THR A 64 4.53 -4.04 -15.17
CA THR A 64 5.24 -2.79 -15.51
C THR A 64 4.26 -1.65 -15.86
N LYS A 65 3.19 -1.94 -16.62
CA LYS A 65 2.11 -0.97 -16.89
C LYS A 65 1.45 -0.48 -15.59
N LYS A 66 1.18 -1.37 -14.63
CA LYS A 66 0.63 -1.01 -13.31
C LYS A 66 1.59 -0.11 -12.52
N ILE A 67 2.89 -0.39 -12.54
CA ILE A 67 3.92 0.46 -11.91
C ILE A 67 3.95 1.85 -12.57
N GLU A 68 3.90 1.91 -13.90
CA GLU A 68 3.88 3.17 -14.63
C GLU A 68 2.65 4.01 -14.29
N ASN A 69 1.47 3.37 -14.23
CA ASN A 69 0.23 4.02 -13.82
C ASN A 69 0.31 4.54 -12.38
N ALA A 70 0.89 3.76 -11.46
CA ALA A 70 1.12 4.20 -10.09
C ALA A 70 2.05 5.43 -10.03
N ARG A 71 3.12 5.45 -10.83
CA ARG A 71 4.02 6.61 -10.96
C ARG A 71 3.31 7.84 -11.51
N LYS A 72 2.48 7.68 -12.54
CA LYS A 72 1.66 8.77 -13.10
C LYS A 72 0.76 9.39 -12.03
N MET A 73 0.09 8.55 -11.24
CA MET A 73 -0.76 9.02 -10.14
C MET A 73 0.04 9.71 -9.03
N PHE A 74 1.22 9.19 -8.68
CA PHE A 74 2.11 9.83 -7.72
C PHE A 74 2.52 11.24 -8.19
N ASN A 75 2.98 11.36 -9.44
CA ASN A 75 3.38 12.64 -10.03
C ASN A 75 2.20 13.63 -10.12
N LEU A 76 1.00 13.12 -10.42
CA LEU A 76 -0.22 13.93 -10.41
C LEU A 76 -0.53 14.48 -9.01
N SER A 77 -0.37 13.69 -7.96
CA SER A 77 -0.54 14.16 -6.58
C SER A 77 0.41 15.31 -6.24
N LEU A 78 1.68 15.17 -6.64
CA LEU A 78 2.70 16.19 -6.43
C LEU A 78 2.42 17.46 -7.24
N SER A 79 1.94 17.33 -8.48
CA SER A 79 1.63 18.50 -9.31
C SER A 79 0.43 19.29 -8.77
N ILE A 80 -0.60 18.60 -8.25
CA ILE A 80 -1.74 19.24 -7.57
C ILE A 80 -1.26 20.06 -6.37
N PHE A 81 -0.36 19.51 -5.56
CA PHE A 81 0.13 20.23 -4.39
C PHE A 81 1.01 21.43 -4.79
N LYS A 82 1.93 21.24 -5.75
CA LYS A 82 2.78 22.32 -6.27
C LYS A 82 1.97 23.46 -6.91
N SER A 83 0.93 23.16 -7.67
CA SER A 83 0.08 24.20 -8.27
C SER A 83 -0.65 25.02 -7.20
N SER A 84 -1.06 24.38 -6.09
CA SER A 84 -1.65 25.08 -4.96
C SER A 84 -0.67 25.99 -4.22
N GLU A 85 0.61 25.60 -4.12
CA GLU A 85 1.65 26.46 -3.53
C GLU A 85 1.86 27.72 -4.36
N ILE A 86 1.89 27.58 -5.69
CA ILE A 86 1.95 28.71 -6.62
C ILE A 86 0.71 29.60 -6.45
N GLN A 87 -0.48 29.01 -6.35
CA GLN A 87 -1.72 29.76 -6.13
C GLN A 87 -1.69 30.54 -4.81
N ILE A 88 -1.21 29.93 -3.73
CA ILE A 88 -1.03 30.58 -2.42
C ILE A 88 -0.04 31.74 -2.53
N GLN A 89 1.06 31.56 -3.23
CA GLN A 89 2.07 32.60 -3.41
C GLN A 89 1.53 33.79 -4.21
N ASN A 90 0.76 33.52 -5.28
CA ASN A 90 0.09 34.56 -6.05
C ASN A 90 -0.90 35.33 -5.18
N LYS A 91 -1.73 34.64 -4.39
CA LYS A 91 -2.68 35.26 -3.46
C LYS A 91 -2.00 36.13 -2.40
N LYS A 92 -0.89 35.68 -1.83
CA LYS A 92 -0.09 36.50 -0.92
C LYS A 92 0.39 37.78 -1.60
N SER A 93 0.90 37.67 -2.82
CA SER A 93 1.36 38.83 -3.59
C SER A 93 0.21 39.79 -3.96
N GLU A 94 -1.00 39.28 -4.19
CA GLU A 94 -2.22 40.09 -4.38
C GLU A 94 -2.55 40.87 -3.10
N TYR A 95 -2.54 40.20 -1.94
CA TYR A 95 -2.85 40.83 -0.66
C TYR A 95 -1.84 41.91 -0.23
N GLU A 96 -0.57 41.78 -0.63
CA GLU A 96 0.48 42.76 -0.37
C GLU A 96 0.29 44.03 -1.21
N LYS A 97 -0.21 43.89 -2.44
CA LYS A 97 -0.48 45.03 -3.35
C LYS A 97 -1.77 45.77 -3.01
N GLU A 98 -2.70 45.10 -2.34
CA GLU A 98 -4.02 45.64 -2.04
C GLU A 98 -3.97 46.71 -0.93
N VAL A 99 -4.03 47.98 -1.34
CA VAL A 99 -4.16 49.13 -0.43
C VAL A 99 -5.62 49.33 -0.05
N ASN A 100 -5.92 49.26 1.25
CA ASN A 100 -7.28 49.39 1.76
C ASN A 100 -7.45 50.73 2.50
N LEU A 101 -8.01 51.73 1.79
CA LEU A 101 -8.25 53.07 2.32
C LEU A 101 -9.45 53.14 3.30
N GLU A 102 -10.27 52.09 3.32
CA GLU A 102 -11.51 52.01 4.11
C GLU A 102 -11.29 51.58 5.58
N ASP A 103 -10.11 51.05 5.91
CA ASP A 103 -9.79 50.63 7.27
C ASP A 103 -9.56 51.84 8.18
N LYS A 104 -10.61 52.19 8.92
CA LYS A 104 -10.54 53.25 9.94
C LYS A 104 -10.13 52.68 11.30
N TYR A 105 -10.45 51.42 11.58
CA TYR A 105 -10.21 50.80 12.88
C TYR A 105 -9.29 49.58 12.81
N THR A 106 -8.49 49.38 13.87
CA THR A 106 -7.52 48.28 13.96
C THR A 106 -8.17 46.88 13.91
N TRP A 107 -9.39 46.75 14.43
CA TRP A 107 -10.12 45.48 14.39
C TRP A 107 -10.56 45.09 12.96
N GLN A 108 -10.81 46.06 12.08
CA GLN A 108 -11.14 45.82 10.67
C GLN A 108 -9.94 45.23 9.93
N LYS A 109 -8.76 45.83 10.14
CA LYS A 109 -7.49 45.31 9.63
C LYS A 109 -7.22 43.89 10.10
N LYS A 110 -7.39 43.62 11.40
CA LYS A 110 -7.23 42.28 12.00
C LYS A 110 -8.26 41.27 11.45
N ALA A 111 -9.50 41.70 11.23
CA ALA A 111 -10.54 40.84 10.65
C ALA A 111 -10.21 40.47 9.19
N ARG A 112 -9.71 41.41 8.39
CA ARG A 112 -9.27 41.14 7.02
C ARG A 112 -8.09 40.17 6.99
N GLU A 113 -7.08 40.41 7.82
CA GLU A 113 -5.91 39.52 7.91
C GLU A 113 -6.33 38.10 8.27
N ASN A 114 -7.21 37.93 9.26
CA ASN A 114 -7.75 36.62 9.61
C ASN A 114 -8.54 35.97 8.46
N ASN A 115 -9.31 36.74 7.68
CA ASN A 115 -10.04 36.21 6.51
C ASN A 115 -9.08 35.77 5.40
N ARG A 116 -8.04 36.55 5.11
CA ARG A 116 -6.98 36.19 4.16
C ARG A 116 -6.27 34.91 4.62
N GLU A 117 -5.89 34.82 5.88
CA GLU A 117 -5.29 33.59 6.42
C GLU A 117 -6.24 32.39 6.32
N LYS A 118 -7.55 32.57 6.59
CA LYS A 118 -8.54 31.50 6.42
C LYS A 118 -8.62 31.03 4.97
N GLU A 119 -8.59 31.95 4.01
CA GLU A 119 -8.59 31.63 2.58
C GLU A 119 -7.33 30.82 2.21
N LEU A 120 -6.14 31.28 2.60
CA LEU A 120 -4.89 30.56 2.33
C LEU A 120 -4.86 29.17 2.98
N ARG A 121 -5.35 29.07 4.22
CA ARG A 121 -5.49 27.78 4.93
C ARG A 121 -6.46 26.86 4.19
N LYS A 122 -7.58 27.39 3.69
CA LYS A 122 -8.56 26.62 2.92
C LYS A 122 -7.93 26.04 1.65
N ILE A 123 -7.25 26.87 0.86
CA ILE A 123 -6.54 26.41 -0.36
C ILE A 123 -5.56 25.28 -0.02
N THR A 124 -4.81 25.42 1.07
CA THR A 124 -3.87 24.38 1.52
C THR A 124 -4.59 23.08 1.89
N ILE A 125 -5.71 23.16 2.63
CA ILE A 125 -6.48 21.98 3.05
C ILE A 125 -7.09 21.28 1.83
N ASP A 126 -7.73 22.03 0.94
CA ASP A 126 -8.37 21.52 -0.27
C ASP A 126 -7.33 20.83 -1.17
N ALA A 127 -6.15 21.43 -1.33
CA ALA A 127 -5.05 20.83 -2.08
C ALA A 127 -4.58 19.50 -1.48
N ARG A 128 -4.41 19.42 -0.14
CA ARG A 128 -4.04 18.17 0.53
C ARG A 128 -5.09 17.09 0.34
N GLN A 129 -6.37 17.42 0.44
CA GLN A 129 -7.47 16.48 0.22
C GLN A 129 -7.48 15.97 -1.22
N ASN A 130 -7.32 16.88 -2.20
CA ASN A 130 -7.28 16.53 -3.62
C ASN A 130 -6.05 15.69 -3.98
N SER A 131 -4.90 15.91 -3.34
CA SER A 131 -3.68 15.12 -3.53
C SER A 131 -3.80 13.70 -2.97
N ILE A 132 -4.65 13.43 -1.99
CA ILE A 132 -4.83 12.08 -1.40
C ILE A 132 -5.46 11.11 -2.40
N ILE A 133 -6.44 11.54 -3.18
CA ILE A 133 -7.17 10.68 -4.14
C ILE A 133 -6.22 9.99 -5.13
N PRO A 134 -5.34 10.69 -5.87
CA PRO A 134 -4.40 10.04 -6.78
C PRO A 134 -3.39 9.16 -6.03
N LEU A 135 -2.97 9.51 -4.81
CA LEU A 135 -2.08 8.64 -4.03
C LEU A 135 -2.75 7.28 -3.75
N VAL A 136 -4.01 7.29 -3.30
CA VAL A 136 -4.77 6.05 -3.06
C VAL A 136 -4.95 5.25 -4.34
N LYS A 137 -5.24 5.91 -5.47
CA LYS A 137 -5.29 5.23 -6.78
C LYS A 137 -3.95 4.61 -7.16
N GLY A 138 -2.85 5.31 -6.91
CA GLY A 138 -1.48 4.81 -7.11
C GLY A 138 -1.19 3.55 -6.30
N MET A 139 -1.58 3.55 -5.02
CA MET A 139 -1.46 2.38 -4.14
C MET A 139 -2.30 1.20 -4.66
N ASN A 140 -3.54 1.46 -5.06
CA ASN A 140 -4.42 0.43 -5.61
C ASN A 140 -3.87 -0.22 -6.89
N TYR A 141 -3.14 0.53 -7.73
CA TYR A 141 -2.46 -0.07 -8.89
C TYR A 141 -1.34 -1.03 -8.47
N LEU A 142 -0.59 -0.70 -7.42
CA LEU A 142 0.48 -1.54 -6.89
C LEU A 142 -0.03 -2.77 -6.14
N ASP A 143 -1.16 -2.67 -5.45
CA ASP A 143 -1.74 -3.80 -4.72
C ASP A 143 -2.33 -4.85 -5.67
N LYS A 144 -2.75 -4.44 -6.88
CA LYS A 144 -3.21 -5.33 -7.97
C LYS A 144 -2.08 -6.08 -8.70
N ILE A 145 -0.82 -5.85 -8.37
CA ILE A 145 0.29 -6.62 -8.93
C ILE A 145 0.30 -7.96 -8.20
N GLU A 146 0.22 -9.07 -8.90
CA GLU A 146 0.25 -10.40 -8.29
C GLU A 146 1.63 -11.05 -8.38
N ASN A 147 2.42 -10.69 -9.41
CA ASN A 147 3.73 -11.27 -9.68
C ASN A 147 4.71 -11.09 -8.48
N PRO A 148 5.21 -12.18 -7.88
CA PRO A 148 6.06 -12.13 -6.69
C PRO A 148 7.46 -11.60 -6.97
N ILE A 149 7.98 -11.76 -8.20
CA ILE A 149 9.30 -11.25 -8.60
C ILE A 149 9.26 -9.72 -8.60
N VAL A 150 8.21 -9.15 -9.19
CA VAL A 150 8.03 -7.71 -9.27
C VAL A 150 7.80 -7.10 -7.88
N LYS A 151 7.06 -7.79 -6.99
CA LYS A 151 6.85 -7.31 -5.60
C LYS A 151 8.14 -7.19 -4.79
N LYS A 152 9.09 -8.09 -5.02
CA LYS A 152 10.42 -8.06 -4.37
C LYS A 152 11.37 -7.06 -5.03
N SER A 153 11.02 -6.53 -6.19
CA SER A 153 11.86 -5.55 -6.89
C SER A 153 12.00 -4.28 -6.06
N PRO A 154 13.22 -3.72 -5.96
CA PRO A 154 13.44 -2.45 -5.24
C PRO A 154 12.58 -1.32 -5.83
N ILE A 155 12.31 -1.35 -7.13
CA ILE A 155 11.48 -0.36 -7.81
C ILE A 155 10.05 -0.33 -7.25
N TYR A 156 9.47 -1.51 -7.01
CA TYR A 156 8.13 -1.63 -6.45
C TYR A 156 8.11 -1.13 -5.00
N ILE A 157 9.06 -1.59 -4.20
CA ILE A 157 9.18 -1.24 -2.78
C ILE A 157 9.39 0.26 -2.60
N ASP A 158 10.32 0.87 -3.33
CA ASP A 158 10.62 2.30 -3.24
C ASP A 158 9.46 3.18 -3.69
N LEU A 159 8.72 2.77 -4.73
CA LEU A 159 7.54 3.50 -5.17
C LEU A 159 6.40 3.39 -4.15
N LYS A 160 6.18 2.19 -3.59
CA LYS A 160 5.18 1.97 -2.54
C LYS A 160 5.51 2.79 -1.28
N ALA A 161 6.77 2.79 -0.88
CA ALA A 161 7.30 3.61 0.21
C ALA A 161 7.06 5.12 -0.06
N SER A 162 7.32 5.59 -1.28
CA SER A 162 7.13 6.99 -1.66
C SER A 162 5.66 7.42 -1.61
N LEU A 163 4.76 6.56 -2.11
CA LEU A 163 3.31 6.77 -2.04
C LEU A 163 2.83 6.85 -0.59
N PHE A 164 3.30 5.94 0.27
CA PHE A 164 2.98 5.94 1.70
C PHE A 164 3.49 7.20 2.39
N ARG A 165 4.75 7.57 2.17
CA ARG A 165 5.38 8.74 2.78
C ARG A 165 4.62 10.02 2.47
N GLU A 166 4.27 10.25 1.20
CA GLU A 166 3.49 11.45 0.82
C GLU A 166 2.06 11.40 1.36
N TYR A 167 1.41 10.23 1.34
CA TYR A 167 0.09 10.08 1.93
C TYR A 167 0.08 10.39 3.43
N ILE A 168 1.06 9.86 4.18
CA ILE A 168 1.21 10.10 5.62
C ILE A 168 1.42 11.59 5.88
N LYS A 169 2.25 12.28 5.11
CA LYS A 169 2.44 13.74 5.24
C LYS A 169 1.14 14.51 5.07
N HIS A 170 0.33 14.17 4.07
CA HIS A 170 -0.97 14.83 3.86
C HIS A 170 -1.95 14.52 4.99
N GLN A 171 -2.08 13.25 5.41
CA GLN A 171 -2.99 12.88 6.49
C GLN A 171 -2.60 13.46 7.84
N PHE A 172 -1.31 13.47 8.16
CA PHE A 172 -0.78 14.05 9.39
C PHE A 172 -1.07 15.56 9.45
N ALA A 173 -0.83 16.28 8.34
CA ALA A 173 -1.14 17.70 8.24
C ALA A 173 -2.64 18.01 8.37
N LEU A 174 -3.51 17.11 7.88
CA LEU A 174 -4.97 17.20 8.03
C LEU A 174 -5.48 16.76 9.41
N LYS A 175 -4.59 16.35 10.33
CA LYS A 175 -4.93 15.82 11.66
C LYS A 175 -5.74 14.52 11.62
N SER A 176 -5.66 13.78 10.52
CA SER A 176 -6.26 12.46 10.34
C SER A 176 -5.37 11.37 10.94
N TYR A 177 -5.14 11.43 12.26
CA TYR A 177 -4.14 10.59 12.93
C TYR A 177 -4.40 9.09 12.78
N ASN A 178 -5.67 8.66 12.79
CA ASN A 178 -6.01 7.23 12.64
C ASN A 178 -5.57 6.65 11.30
N LEU A 179 -5.79 7.39 10.21
CA LEU A 179 -5.39 6.97 8.87
C LEU A 179 -3.86 7.05 8.69
N ALA A 180 -3.22 8.00 9.37
CA ALA A 180 -1.76 8.11 9.35
C ALA A 180 -1.09 6.95 10.07
N VAL A 181 -1.63 6.50 11.22
CA VAL A 181 -1.08 5.37 12.00
C VAL A 181 -1.08 4.07 11.19
N ASP A 182 -2.22 3.68 10.60
CA ASP A 182 -2.31 2.45 9.79
C ASP A 182 -1.29 2.43 8.64
N MET A 183 -1.08 3.58 7.98
CA MET A 183 -0.12 3.67 6.88
C MET A 183 1.34 3.74 7.35
N LEU A 184 1.60 4.33 8.53
CA LEU A 184 2.93 4.35 9.14
C LEU A 184 3.39 2.95 9.55
N ASP A 185 2.50 2.16 10.16
CA ASP A 185 2.79 0.77 10.53
C ASP A 185 3.18 -0.04 9.27
N ARG A 186 2.37 0.05 8.21
CA ARG A 186 2.67 -0.60 6.91
C ARG A 186 3.94 -0.11 6.23
N TYR A 187 4.30 1.15 6.45
CA TYR A 187 5.53 1.74 5.90
C TYR A 187 6.78 1.18 6.59
N ILE A 188 6.74 1.07 7.92
CA ILE A 188 7.81 0.51 8.73
C ILE A 188 7.99 -0.99 8.42
N GLU A 189 6.88 -1.73 8.27
CA GLU A 189 6.89 -3.15 7.92
C GLU A 189 7.37 -3.46 6.51
N LEU A 190 7.49 -2.46 5.64
CA LEU A 190 7.81 -2.67 4.22
C LEU A 190 9.26 -3.16 4.00
N SER A 191 10.21 -2.62 4.77
CA SER A 191 11.60 -3.10 4.78
C SER A 191 12.37 -2.58 5.99
N ASP A 192 13.41 -3.30 6.42
CA ASP A 192 14.30 -2.90 7.52
C ASP A 192 14.93 -1.51 7.30
N LYS A 193 15.13 -1.11 6.04
CA LYS A 193 15.63 0.21 5.68
C LYS A 193 14.69 1.33 6.17
N TYR A 194 13.38 1.11 6.10
CA TYR A 194 12.37 2.10 6.50
C TYR A 194 12.09 2.08 8.00
N GLU A 195 12.25 0.92 8.65
CA GLU A 195 12.25 0.80 10.11
C GLU A 195 13.44 1.54 10.74
N ALA A 196 14.61 1.48 10.11
CA ALA A 196 15.79 2.20 10.58
C ALA A 196 15.68 3.74 10.45
N GLU A 197 14.65 4.28 9.80
CA GLU A 197 14.43 5.72 9.71
C GLU A 197 13.83 6.26 11.04
N ALA A 198 14.44 7.30 11.60
CA ALA A 198 13.97 7.89 12.86
C ALA A 198 12.62 8.64 12.71
N GLU A 199 12.42 9.38 11.61
CA GLU A 199 11.25 10.26 11.44
C GLU A 199 9.90 9.53 11.42
N PRO A 200 9.71 8.37 10.76
CA PRO A 200 8.47 7.60 10.84
C PRO A 200 8.06 7.28 12.28
N HIS A 201 9.00 6.84 13.12
CA HIS A 201 8.73 6.53 14.52
C HIS A 201 8.32 7.75 15.34
N LYS A 202 8.92 8.92 15.05
CA LYS A 202 8.54 10.20 15.68
C LYS A 202 7.12 10.62 15.30
N ILE A 203 6.77 10.55 14.02
CA ILE A 203 5.42 10.91 13.54
C ILE A 203 4.39 9.93 14.12
N LEU A 204 4.72 8.63 14.15
CA LEU A 204 3.87 7.59 14.72
C LEU A 204 3.62 7.81 16.21
N ALA A 205 4.67 8.10 16.99
CA ALA A 205 4.53 8.45 18.40
C ALA A 205 3.64 9.70 18.61
N ALA A 206 3.79 10.73 17.78
CA ALA A 206 2.95 11.93 17.83
C ALA A 206 1.48 11.64 17.50
N CYS A 207 1.20 10.78 16.52
CA CYS A 207 -0.16 10.34 16.21
C CYS A 207 -0.77 9.55 17.37
N LEU A 208 -0.02 8.59 17.93
CA LEU A 208 -0.45 7.76 19.05
C LEU A 208 -0.72 8.60 20.30
N GLU A 209 0.07 9.64 20.57
CA GLU A 209 -0.20 10.59 21.65
C GLU A 209 -1.57 11.26 21.49
N LYS A 210 -1.93 11.70 20.27
CA LYS A 210 -3.26 12.29 20.02
C LYS A 210 -4.39 11.28 20.19
N GLN A 211 -4.17 10.02 19.80
CA GLN A 211 -5.13 8.95 20.04
C GLN A 211 -5.28 8.62 21.53
N GLU A 212 -4.18 8.62 22.30
CA GLU A 212 -4.20 8.40 23.76
C GLU A 212 -5.00 9.49 24.47
N ILE A 213 -4.75 10.77 24.12
CA ILE A 213 -5.49 11.91 24.68
C ILE A 213 -6.98 11.77 24.35
N GLN A 214 -7.31 11.36 23.12
CA GLN A 214 -8.69 11.15 22.71
C GLN A 214 -9.34 9.98 23.47
N ALA A 215 -8.66 8.84 23.61
CA ALA A 215 -9.16 7.69 24.35
C ALA A 215 -9.40 8.01 25.83
N SER A 216 -8.47 8.75 26.45
CA SER A 216 -8.58 9.23 27.83
C SER A 216 -9.76 10.18 28.01
N LYS A 217 -9.96 11.11 27.05
CA LYS A 217 -11.12 12.01 27.04
C LYS A 217 -12.46 11.26 26.99
N TYR A 218 -12.49 10.13 26.30
CA TYR A 218 -13.67 9.25 26.23
C TYR A 218 -13.74 8.21 27.35
N LYS A 219 -12.87 8.27 28.37
CA LYS A 219 -12.82 7.34 29.51
C LYS A 219 -12.64 5.88 29.09
N LYS A 220 -11.87 5.64 28.01
CA LYS A 220 -11.53 4.30 27.51
C LYS A 220 -10.15 3.90 28.02
N ASP A 221 -10.03 3.64 29.32
CA ASP A 221 -8.73 3.52 29.99
C ASP A 221 -7.89 2.35 29.49
N ALA A 222 -8.50 1.18 29.23
CA ALA A 222 -7.80 0.02 28.67
C ALA A 222 -7.22 0.30 27.27
N LEU A 223 -7.95 1.07 26.45
CA LEU A 223 -7.49 1.48 25.12
C LEU A 223 -6.38 2.54 25.23
N ALA A 224 -6.53 3.50 26.15
CA ALA A 224 -5.50 4.51 26.39
C ALA A 224 -4.19 3.87 26.85
N PHE A 225 -4.24 2.86 27.70
CA PHE A 225 -3.06 2.11 28.15
C PHE A 225 -2.36 1.37 27.01
N SER A 226 -3.10 0.66 26.15
CA SER A 226 -2.50 -0.05 25.01
C SER A 226 -1.86 0.91 24.00
N ILE A 227 -2.50 2.05 23.73
CA ILE A 227 -1.94 3.10 22.87
C ILE A 227 -0.69 3.70 23.51
N ARG A 228 -0.69 3.96 24.82
CA ARG A 228 0.47 4.47 25.55
C ARG A 228 1.67 3.53 25.43
N SER A 229 1.47 2.22 25.57
CA SER A 229 2.53 1.23 25.41
C SER A 229 3.14 1.30 24.01
N LYS A 230 2.31 1.38 22.96
CA LYS A 230 2.79 1.53 21.57
C LYS A 230 3.52 2.85 21.35
N LYS A 231 2.98 3.95 21.88
CA LYS A 231 3.60 5.27 21.83
C LYS A 231 5.00 5.25 22.44
N ASN A 232 5.12 4.69 23.65
CA ASN A 232 6.40 4.60 24.36
C ASN A 232 7.40 3.73 23.61
N HIS A 233 6.97 2.62 23.01
CA HIS A 233 7.82 1.78 22.16
C HIS A 233 8.43 2.59 21.00
N HIS A 234 7.61 3.27 20.20
CA HIS A 234 8.11 4.06 19.06
C HIS A 234 8.89 5.31 19.48
N LEU A 235 8.54 5.93 20.60
CA LEU A 235 9.29 7.06 21.13
C LEU A 235 10.70 6.63 21.57
N MET A 236 10.82 5.48 22.24
CA MET A 236 12.12 4.89 22.58
C MET A 236 12.91 4.55 21.32
N ARG A 237 12.26 3.93 20.32
CA ARG A 237 12.91 3.60 19.04
C ARG A 237 13.40 4.84 18.30
N TYR A 238 12.61 5.90 18.24
CA TYR A 238 13.02 7.19 17.70
C TYR A 238 14.27 7.73 18.41
N THR A 239 14.27 7.76 19.75
CA THR A 239 15.42 8.28 20.49
C THR A 239 16.67 7.43 20.32
N GLU A 240 16.52 6.11 20.20
CA GLU A 240 17.62 5.21 19.88
C GLU A 240 18.21 5.52 18.50
N LEU A 241 17.37 5.65 17.47
CA LEU A 241 17.83 5.88 16.10
C LEU A 241 18.40 7.29 15.90
N ALA A 242 17.84 8.30 16.57
CA ALA A 242 18.25 9.70 16.43
C ALA A 242 19.48 10.08 17.27
N PHE A 243 19.60 9.55 18.49
CA PHE A 243 20.63 9.96 19.45
C PHE A 243 21.57 8.82 19.89
N GLY A 244 21.22 7.56 19.61
CA GLY A 244 21.96 6.38 20.04
C GLY A 244 21.56 5.87 21.43
N LYS A 245 21.71 4.55 21.63
CA LYS A 245 21.57 3.89 22.93
C LYS A 245 22.65 4.44 23.89
N GLY A 246 22.22 4.95 25.04
CA GLY A 246 23.11 5.53 26.07
C GLY A 246 23.29 7.04 26.00
N SER A 247 22.66 7.72 25.03
CA SER A 247 22.57 9.18 25.04
C SER A 247 21.78 9.68 26.26
N ASN A 248 22.07 10.90 26.71
CA ASN A 248 21.35 11.53 27.83
C ASN A 248 19.83 11.60 27.54
N GLN A 249 19.47 11.89 26.29
CA GLN A 249 18.09 11.95 25.82
C GLN A 249 17.39 10.59 25.93
N TYR A 250 18.05 9.51 25.50
CA TYR A 250 17.53 8.15 25.63
C TYR A 250 17.35 7.74 27.08
N ASN A 251 18.36 8.00 27.94
CA ASN A 251 18.31 7.61 29.35
C ASN A 251 17.20 8.36 30.10
N LYS A 252 17.07 9.68 29.88
CA LYS A 252 15.97 10.47 30.45
C LYS A 252 14.59 9.95 30.05
N LEU A 253 14.45 9.54 28.78
CA LEU A 253 13.20 8.99 28.32
C LEU A 253 12.93 7.60 28.91
N ALA A 254 13.95 6.74 28.99
CA ALA A 254 13.85 5.41 29.61
C ALA A 254 13.45 5.52 31.09
N GLU A 255 14.02 6.47 31.83
CA GLU A 255 13.64 6.77 33.21
C GLU A 255 12.19 7.24 33.31
N LYS A 256 11.72 8.04 32.36
CA LYS A 256 10.33 8.49 32.34
C LYS A 256 9.38 7.33 32.07
N VAL A 257 9.67 6.52 31.06
CA VAL A 257 8.84 5.37 30.66
C VAL A 257 8.81 4.28 31.73
N SER A 258 9.87 4.10 32.52
CA SER A 258 9.89 3.11 33.62
C SER A 258 9.16 3.56 34.89
N ARG A 259 8.90 4.85 35.05
CA ARG A 259 8.12 5.41 36.18
C ARG A 259 6.61 5.44 35.90
N GLU A 260 6.22 5.41 34.63
CA GLU A 260 4.83 5.42 34.15
C GLU A 260 4.23 4.02 34.07
#